data_AF-A0A920IWD7-F1
#
_entry.id   AF-A0A920IWD7-F1
#
_cell.length_a   1.000
_cell.length_b   1.000
_cell.length_c   1.000
_cell.angle_alpha   90.00
_cell.angle_beta   90.00
_cell.angle_gamma   90.00
#
_symmetry.space_group_name_H-M   'P 1'
#
loop_
_entity.id
_entity.type
_entity.pdbx_description
1 polymer ?
#
loop_
_entity_poly.entity_id
_entity_poly.type
_entity_poly.pdbx_seq_one_letter_code
_entity_poly.pdbx_strand_id
1 'polypeptide(L)'
;MVRPFSGETRLGDDMKGTYWVCEPVGRMIRCSDVEYEDGMITLHNRLEKQKLEFISSTDANFRPVNAYTAPDGTLHFIDMYRGVIQHGNWTREGSYLRSEILRRGLEKNIGKGRIYRLVRDGIKPGPLPSFGKSYANDLVEALGHPNGWWRDEAQKLLILRNEAKAIPLLKRAVKNAKSGFARAHALWTLDGMGVWDESLVLSAISDKDMDVRLAALRVSW
;
A
#
# COMPACT_ATOMS: atom_id res chain seq x y z
N MET A 1 1.05 11.44 -2.95
CA MET A 1 1.70 11.13 -1.66
C MET A 1 2.32 9.75 -1.80
N VAL A 2 3.65 9.65 -1.84
CA VAL A 2 4.34 8.36 -1.71
C VAL A 2 4.03 7.87 -0.31
N ARG A 3 3.24 6.80 -0.16
CA ARG A 3 2.99 6.21 1.15
C ARG A 3 4.00 5.08 1.32
N PRO A 4 4.93 5.19 2.29
CA PRO A 4 5.72 4.04 2.72
C PRO A 4 4.79 2.89 3.10
N PHE A 5 5.33 1.67 3.14
CA PHE A 5 4.58 0.55 3.70
C PHE A 5 4.19 0.88 5.15
N SER A 6 2.91 1.23 5.34
CA SER A 6 2.42 1.74 6.61
C SER A 6 1.91 0.59 7.47
N GLY A 7 2.59 0.36 8.60
CA GLY A 7 2.13 -0.57 9.63
C GLY A 7 3.08 -1.70 9.99
N GLU A 8 2.66 -2.54 10.95
CA GLU A 8 3.33 -3.82 11.19
C GLU A 8 3.20 -4.72 9.97
N THR A 9 4.35 -5.08 9.41
CA THR A 9 4.49 -6.11 8.39
C THR A 9 4.97 -7.39 9.06
N ARG A 10 4.52 -8.54 8.58
CA ARG A 10 5.08 -9.86 8.89
C ARG A 10 6.39 -10.13 8.11
N LEU A 11 7.11 -9.05 7.80
CA LEU A 11 8.43 -9.07 7.18
C LEU A 11 9.53 -8.72 8.21
N GLY A 12 9.15 -8.40 9.45
CA GLY A 12 10.03 -8.05 10.55
C GLY A 12 10.19 -6.54 10.75
N ASP A 13 10.65 -6.16 11.94
CA ASP A 13 10.75 -4.76 12.35
C ASP A 13 11.71 -3.94 11.49
N ASP A 14 12.75 -4.58 10.95
CA ASP A 14 13.69 -3.99 10.02
C ASP A 14 13.03 -3.53 8.71
N MET A 15 11.87 -4.07 8.34
CA MET A 15 11.16 -3.70 7.11
C MET A 15 10.10 -2.60 7.32
N LYS A 16 9.84 -2.17 8.57
CA LYS A 16 8.87 -1.10 8.85
C LYS A 16 9.35 0.22 8.24
N GLY A 17 8.44 0.95 7.61
CA GLY A 17 8.74 2.26 7.01
C GLY A 17 9.48 2.21 5.68
N THR A 18 9.79 1.02 5.16
CA THR A 18 10.41 0.88 3.83
C THR A 18 9.43 1.22 2.70
N TYR A 19 9.98 1.62 1.56
CA TYR A 19 9.22 1.87 0.34
C TYR A 19 9.68 0.94 -0.78
N TRP A 20 8.73 0.42 -1.56
CA TRP A 20 8.99 -0.64 -2.53
C TRP A 20 8.62 -0.17 -3.93
N VAL A 21 9.56 -0.31 -4.86
CA VAL A 21 9.38 0.14 -6.25
C VAL A 21 9.54 -1.04 -7.19
N CYS A 22 8.48 -1.35 -7.92
CA CYS A 22 8.54 -2.31 -9.01
C CYS A 22 9.09 -1.63 -10.27
N GLU A 23 10.16 -2.18 -10.84
CA GLU A 23 10.76 -1.68 -12.07
C GLU A 23 10.71 -2.79 -13.13
N PRO A 24 9.73 -2.73 -14.05
CA PRO A 24 9.48 -3.82 -14.99
C PRO A 24 10.54 -3.94 -16.09
N VAL A 25 11.25 -2.87 -16.48
CA VAL A 25 12.18 -2.91 -17.62
C VAL A 25 13.44 -3.72 -17.28
N GLY A 26 14.03 -3.38 -16.14
CA GLY A 26 15.18 -3.96 -15.46
C GLY A 26 14.85 -5.14 -14.55
N ARG A 27 13.56 -5.53 -14.47
CA ARG A 27 13.12 -6.82 -13.92
C ARG A 27 13.46 -6.96 -12.44
N MET A 28 13.20 -5.90 -11.69
CA MET A 28 13.62 -5.78 -10.31
C MET A 28 12.52 -5.17 -9.44
N ILE A 29 12.58 -5.45 -8.15
CA ILE A 29 11.84 -4.75 -7.13
C ILE A 29 12.87 -4.17 -6.16
N ARG A 30 12.87 -2.85 -6.02
CA ARG A 30 13.70 -2.14 -5.07
C ARG A 30 13.00 -2.05 -3.72
N CYS A 31 13.78 -2.20 -2.65
CA CYS A 31 13.38 -1.83 -1.30
C CYS A 31 14.25 -0.64 -0.86
N SER A 32 13.58 0.45 -0.49
CA SER A 32 14.22 1.72 -0.15
C SER A 32 13.92 2.13 1.27
N ASP A 33 14.95 2.69 1.91
CA ASP A 33 14.82 3.49 3.12
C ASP A 33 14.24 4.86 2.77
N VAL A 34 13.33 5.35 3.60
CA VAL A 34 12.65 6.63 3.42
C VAL A 34 13.15 7.60 4.48
N GLU A 35 13.78 8.68 4.03
CA GLU A 35 14.29 9.73 4.91
C GLU A 35 13.49 11.02 4.67
N TYR A 36 13.25 11.75 5.76
CA TYR A 36 12.54 13.01 5.77
C TYR A 36 13.47 14.08 6.34
N GLU A 37 13.93 14.98 5.48
CA GLU A 37 14.82 16.08 5.86
C GLU A 37 14.23 17.40 5.34
N ASP A 38 13.96 18.35 6.25
CA ASP A 38 13.44 19.69 5.93
C ASP A 38 12.23 19.71 4.97
N GLY A 39 11.33 18.73 5.11
CA GLY A 39 10.13 18.60 4.28
C GLY A 39 10.37 17.92 2.93
N MET A 40 11.60 17.53 2.63
CA MET A 40 11.97 16.72 1.46
C MET A 40 11.95 15.23 1.82
N ILE A 41 11.48 14.42 0.88
CA ILE A 41 11.51 12.96 0.98
C ILE A 41 12.63 12.44 0.08
N THR A 42 13.61 11.78 0.67
CA THR A 42 14.69 11.10 -0.04
C THR A 42 14.54 9.59 0.10
N LEU A 43 14.92 8.86 -0.95
CA LEU A 43 14.85 7.41 -1.01
C LEU A 43 16.24 6.84 -1.26
N HIS A 44 16.68 5.95 -0.39
CA HIS A 44 17.97 5.28 -0.49
C HIS A 44 17.76 3.80 -0.75
N ASN A 45 18.45 3.22 -1.73
CA ASN A 45 18.42 1.77 -1.92
C ASN A 45 19.09 1.10 -0.71
N ARG A 46 18.36 0.26 -0.01
CA ARG A 46 18.86 -0.41 1.20
C ARG A 46 20.02 -1.36 0.91
N LEU A 47 20.11 -1.87 -0.31
CA LEU A 47 21.14 -2.82 -0.76
C LEU A 47 22.21 -2.17 -1.66
N GLU A 48 22.32 -0.83 -1.64
CA GLU A 48 23.22 -0.08 -2.51
C GLU A 48 24.69 -0.51 -2.35
N LYS A 49 25.16 -0.71 -1.11
CA LYS A 49 26.55 -1.11 -0.82
C LYS A 49 26.89 -2.48 -1.40
N GLN A 50 25.91 -3.38 -1.44
CA GLN A 50 26.02 -4.72 -2.03
C GLN A 50 25.89 -4.69 -3.55
N LYS A 51 25.51 -3.55 -4.14
CA LYS A 51 25.16 -3.40 -5.57
C LYS A 51 24.06 -4.38 -5.99
N LEU A 52 23.07 -4.55 -5.12
CA LEU A 52 21.94 -5.44 -5.33
C LEU A 52 20.61 -4.68 -5.27
N GLU A 53 19.60 -5.36 -5.78
CA GLU A 53 18.19 -5.00 -5.62
C GLU A 53 17.52 -6.08 -4.78
N PHE A 54 16.40 -5.73 -4.14
CA PHE A 54 15.75 -6.63 -3.20
C PHE A 54 15.25 -7.91 -3.89
N ILE A 55 14.59 -7.78 -5.04
CA ILE A 55 14.30 -8.89 -5.95
C ILE A 55 14.84 -8.52 -7.32
N SER A 56 15.53 -9.45 -7.98
CA SER A 56 15.93 -9.33 -9.38
C SER A 56 15.75 -10.68 -10.08
N SER A 57 15.48 -10.64 -11.39
CA SER A 57 15.26 -11.86 -12.18
C SER A 57 15.99 -11.81 -13.52
N THR A 58 16.52 -12.96 -13.92
CA THR A 58 17.07 -13.19 -15.26
C THR A 58 16.00 -13.55 -16.28
N ASP A 59 14.78 -13.91 -15.85
CA ASP A 59 13.66 -14.20 -16.75
C ASP A 59 13.22 -12.92 -17.47
N ALA A 60 13.33 -12.90 -18.80
CA ALA A 60 12.97 -11.76 -19.64
C ALA A 60 11.49 -11.37 -19.58
N ASN A 61 10.65 -12.25 -19.03
CA ASN A 61 9.23 -12.03 -18.86
C ASN A 61 8.87 -11.53 -17.47
N PHE A 62 9.79 -11.51 -16.50
CA PHE A 62 9.52 -10.97 -15.16
C PHE A 62 9.37 -9.45 -15.24
N ARG A 63 8.14 -8.97 -15.10
CA ARG A 63 7.70 -7.58 -15.21
C ARG A 63 6.90 -7.22 -13.97
N PRO A 64 7.55 -7.03 -12.81
CA PRO A 64 6.85 -6.57 -11.61
C PRO A 64 6.26 -5.20 -11.88
N VAL A 65 4.99 -5.00 -11.53
CA VAL A 65 4.27 -3.75 -11.80
C VAL A 65 3.74 -3.09 -10.54
N ASN A 66 3.54 -3.84 -9.46
CA ASN A 66 3.01 -3.28 -8.23
C ASN A 66 3.26 -4.17 -7.01
N ALA A 67 3.29 -3.57 -5.82
CA ALA A 67 3.48 -4.27 -4.56
C ALA A 67 2.64 -3.64 -3.43
N TYR A 68 2.10 -4.47 -2.53
CA TYR A 68 1.18 -4.09 -1.47
C TYR A 68 1.43 -4.87 -0.19
N THR A 69 1.17 -4.24 0.97
CA THR A 69 1.02 -4.98 2.22
C THR A 69 -0.25 -5.82 2.12
N ALA A 70 -0.10 -7.13 2.28
CA ALA A 70 -1.21 -8.06 2.29
C ALA A 70 -1.98 -7.98 3.63
N PRO A 71 -3.23 -8.47 3.69
CA PRO A 71 -4.02 -8.46 4.92
C PRO A 71 -3.34 -9.20 6.09
N ASP A 72 -2.62 -10.27 5.80
CA ASP A 72 -1.86 -11.04 6.77
C ASP A 72 -0.50 -10.41 7.16
N GLY A 73 -0.19 -9.22 6.64
CA GLY A 73 1.04 -8.48 6.88
C GLY A 73 2.24 -8.89 6.00
N THR A 74 2.09 -9.87 5.11
CA THR A 74 3.13 -10.22 4.13
C THR A 74 3.21 -9.19 3.00
N LEU A 75 4.20 -9.29 2.10
CA LEU A 75 4.26 -8.47 0.89
C LEU A 75 3.66 -9.26 -0.28
N HIS A 76 2.62 -8.71 -0.90
CA HIS A 76 2.14 -9.21 -2.19
C HIS A 76 2.71 -8.34 -3.30
N PHE A 77 3.15 -8.94 -4.40
CA PHE A 77 3.50 -8.19 -5.59
C PHE A 77 2.97 -8.87 -6.86
N ILE A 78 2.69 -8.05 -7.85
CA ILE A 78 2.09 -8.46 -9.11
C ILE A 78 3.16 -8.39 -10.19
N ASP A 79 3.27 -9.48 -10.93
CA ASP A 79 4.11 -9.60 -12.12
C ASP A 79 3.18 -9.77 -13.34
N MET A 80 3.25 -8.83 -14.28
CA MET A 80 2.48 -8.90 -15.53
C MET A 80 2.90 -10.12 -16.38
N TYR A 81 4.08 -10.68 -16.12
CA TYR A 81 4.67 -11.85 -16.77
C TYR A 81 4.58 -11.80 -18.30
N ARG A 82 5.20 -10.79 -18.90
CA ARG A 82 5.05 -10.44 -20.32
C ARG A 82 6.39 -10.24 -21.02
N GLY A 83 6.49 -10.73 -22.26
CA GLY A 83 7.74 -10.67 -23.02
C GLY A 83 8.06 -9.28 -23.59
N VAL A 84 7.07 -8.57 -24.14
CA VAL A 84 7.25 -7.24 -24.76
C VAL A 84 6.42 -6.18 -24.04
N ILE A 85 7.08 -5.15 -23.49
CA ILE A 85 6.46 -4.00 -22.82
C ILE A 85 6.69 -2.67 -23.55
N GLN A 86 7.48 -2.68 -24.63
CA GLN A 86 7.78 -1.48 -25.40
C GLN A 86 6.65 -1.12 -26.35
N HIS A 87 6.52 0.18 -26.64
CA HIS A 87 5.60 0.66 -27.67
C HIS A 87 5.98 0.09 -29.05
N GLY A 88 4.98 -0.24 -29.88
CA GLY A 88 5.17 -0.86 -31.20
C GLY A 88 6.11 -0.09 -32.13
N ASN A 89 6.16 1.23 -32.00
CA ASN A 89 7.09 2.07 -32.77
C ASN A 89 8.58 1.72 -32.59
N TRP A 90 8.97 1.20 -31.42
CA TRP A 90 10.35 0.78 -31.15
C TRP A 90 10.65 -0.65 -31.61
N THR A 91 9.62 -1.40 -32.02
CA THR A 91 9.70 -2.83 -32.37
C THR A 91 9.12 -3.10 -33.77
N ARG A 92 9.22 -2.11 -34.66
CA ARG A 92 8.78 -2.20 -36.07
C ARG A 92 9.52 -3.32 -36.81
N GLU A 93 8.89 -3.82 -37.87
CA GLU A 93 9.51 -4.77 -38.77
C GLU A 93 10.83 -4.23 -39.36
N GLY A 94 11.82 -5.11 -39.48
CA GLY A 94 13.19 -4.74 -39.87
C GLY A 94 14.05 -4.11 -38.78
N SER A 95 13.49 -3.77 -37.60
CA SER A 95 14.30 -3.27 -36.50
C SER A 95 15.10 -4.39 -35.82
N TYR A 96 16.28 -4.04 -35.30
CA TYR A 96 17.10 -4.96 -34.50
C TYR A 96 16.29 -5.60 -33.35
N LEU A 97 15.49 -4.80 -32.64
CA LEU A 97 14.68 -5.29 -31.52
C LEU A 97 13.60 -6.28 -31.97
N ARG A 98 12.98 -6.08 -33.13
CA ARG A 98 11.95 -6.99 -33.64
C ARG A 98 12.52 -8.37 -33.94
N SER A 99 13.70 -8.43 -34.56
CA SER A 99 14.42 -9.70 -34.80
C SER A 99 14.69 -10.44 -33.50
N GLU A 100 15.11 -9.72 -32.46
CA GLU A 100 15.41 -10.33 -31.16
C GLU A 100 14.16 -10.83 -30.43
N ILE A 101 13.07 -10.06 -30.49
CA ILE A 101 11.77 -10.44 -29.94
C ILE A 101 11.30 -11.77 -30.54
N LEU A 102 11.30 -11.86 -31.87
CA LEU A 102 10.85 -13.05 -32.60
C LEU A 102 11.77 -14.25 -32.34
N ARG A 103 13.09 -14.03 -32.34
CA ARG A 103 14.08 -15.09 -32.05
C ARG A 103 13.86 -15.72 -30.68
N ARG A 104 13.51 -14.91 -29.68
CA ARG A 104 13.24 -15.37 -28.30
C ARG A 104 11.77 -15.72 -28.04
N GLY A 105 10.88 -15.55 -29.01
CA GLY A 105 9.44 -15.78 -28.87
C GLY A 105 8.75 -14.91 -27.81
N LEU A 106 9.29 -13.72 -27.54
CA LEU A 106 8.77 -12.83 -26.47
C LEU A 106 7.38 -12.28 -26.79
N GLU A 107 7.05 -12.13 -28.06
CA GLU A 107 5.75 -11.71 -28.56
C GLU A 107 4.63 -12.72 -28.25
N LYS A 108 5.00 -13.99 -28.01
CA LYS A 108 4.03 -15.04 -27.67
C LYS A 108 3.58 -14.96 -26.22
N ASN A 109 4.37 -14.32 -25.36
CA ASN A 109 4.08 -14.24 -23.94
C ASN A 109 3.26 -13.00 -23.60
N ILE A 110 1.96 -13.08 -23.86
CA ILE A 110 0.95 -12.04 -23.63
C ILE A 110 -0.22 -12.60 -22.83
N GLY A 111 -0.97 -11.73 -22.15
CA GLY A 111 -2.19 -12.12 -21.41
C GLY A 111 -1.95 -13.03 -20.21
N LYS A 112 -0.72 -13.09 -19.69
CA LYS A 112 -0.38 -13.80 -18.45
C LYS A 112 -0.37 -12.84 -17.26
N GLY A 113 -0.10 -13.39 -16.09
CA GLY A 113 0.08 -12.63 -14.86
C GLY A 113 0.35 -13.58 -13.70
N ARG A 114 1.04 -13.08 -12.68
CA ARG A 114 1.33 -13.80 -11.44
C ARG A 114 1.13 -12.87 -10.26
N ILE A 115 0.62 -13.42 -9.18
CA ILE A 115 0.57 -12.77 -7.88
C ILE A 115 1.49 -13.56 -6.97
N TYR A 116 2.52 -12.91 -6.47
CA TYR A 116 3.46 -13.48 -5.54
C TYR A 116 3.12 -13.02 -4.13
N ARG A 117 3.30 -13.94 -3.17
CA ARG A 117 3.27 -13.65 -1.74
C ARG A 117 4.67 -13.92 -1.18
N LEU A 118 5.35 -12.84 -0.80
CA LEU A 118 6.65 -12.88 -0.17
C LEU A 118 6.47 -13.04 1.35
N VAL A 119 7.02 -14.13 1.88
CA VAL A 119 7.03 -14.45 3.31
C VAL A 119 8.47 -14.41 3.82
N ARG A 120 8.68 -13.98 5.06
CA ARG A 120 9.99 -14.10 5.71
C ARG A 120 10.08 -15.45 6.41
N ASP A 121 11.16 -16.17 6.18
CA ASP A 121 11.45 -17.40 6.93
C ASP A 121 11.42 -17.14 8.44
N GLY A 122 10.80 -18.07 9.17
CA GLY A 122 10.64 -17.97 10.62
C GLY A 122 9.52 -17.03 11.11
N ILE A 123 8.94 -16.18 10.25
CA ILE A 123 7.79 -15.32 10.61
C ILE A 123 6.52 -15.86 9.97
N LYS A 124 5.58 -16.32 10.80
CA LYS A 124 4.28 -16.79 10.32
C LYS A 124 3.42 -15.60 9.85
N PRO A 125 2.71 -15.73 8.72
CA PRO A 125 1.70 -14.75 8.34
C PRO A 125 0.62 -14.59 9.41
N GLY A 126 0.05 -13.39 9.50
CA GLY A 126 -1.04 -13.06 10.41
C GLY A 126 -2.38 -13.67 9.99
N PRO A 127 -3.42 -13.47 10.82
CA PRO A 127 -4.78 -13.86 10.47
C PRO A 127 -5.29 -13.04 9.28
N LEU A 128 -6.21 -13.62 8.53
CA LEU A 128 -6.94 -12.91 7.48
C LEU A 128 -8.21 -12.25 8.06
N PRO A 129 -8.61 -11.08 7.54
CA PRO A 129 -9.84 -10.41 7.96
C PRO A 129 -11.09 -11.15 7.48
N SER A 130 -12.16 -11.03 8.25
CA SER A 130 -13.50 -11.54 7.93
C SER A 130 -14.50 -10.40 7.71
N PHE A 131 -14.07 -9.33 7.03
CA PHE A 131 -14.87 -8.10 6.92
C PHE A 131 -16.18 -8.25 6.16
N GLY A 132 -16.32 -9.28 5.32
CA GLY A 132 -17.57 -9.57 4.62
C GLY A 132 -18.78 -9.74 5.55
N LYS A 133 -18.56 -10.18 6.80
CA LYS A 133 -19.61 -10.41 7.81
C LYS A 133 -19.47 -9.50 9.05
N SER A 134 -18.51 -8.59 9.05
CA SER A 134 -18.26 -7.69 10.17
C SER A 134 -19.36 -6.66 10.35
N TYR A 135 -19.66 -6.36 11.61
CA TYR A 135 -20.58 -5.30 12.03
C TYR A 135 -19.85 -3.97 12.21
N ALA A 136 -20.62 -2.90 12.42
CA ALA A 136 -20.11 -1.54 12.66
C ALA A 136 -18.98 -1.48 13.70
N ASN A 137 -19.13 -2.16 14.86
CA ASN A 137 -18.11 -2.19 15.91
C ASN A 137 -16.78 -2.76 15.41
N ASP A 138 -16.83 -3.91 14.72
CA ASP A 138 -15.63 -4.61 14.25
C ASP A 138 -14.86 -3.75 13.22
N LEU A 139 -15.60 -3.07 12.33
CA LEU A 139 -15.01 -2.19 11.33
C LEU A 139 -14.40 -0.93 11.97
N VAL A 140 -15.05 -0.34 12.97
CA VAL A 140 -14.51 0.83 13.69
C VAL A 140 -13.26 0.44 14.50
N GLU A 141 -13.24 -0.73 15.11
CA GLU A 141 -12.05 -1.26 15.80
C GLU A 141 -10.88 -1.45 14.82
N ALA A 142 -11.14 -1.98 13.62
CA ALA A 142 -10.13 -2.20 12.60
C ALA A 142 -9.46 -0.91 12.09
N LEU A 143 -10.07 0.26 12.26
CA LEU A 143 -9.44 1.56 11.94
C LEU A 143 -8.18 1.83 12.79
N GLY A 144 -8.03 1.16 13.93
CA GLY A 144 -6.84 1.23 14.77
C GLY A 144 -5.78 0.16 14.48
N HIS A 145 -6.04 -0.76 13.55
CA HIS A 145 -5.20 -1.93 13.31
C HIS A 145 -3.80 -1.52 12.83
N PRO A 146 -2.72 -2.20 13.26
CA PRO A 146 -1.36 -1.81 12.89
C PRO A 146 -1.11 -1.95 11.38
N ASN A 147 -1.66 -2.97 10.70
CA ASN A 147 -1.57 -3.12 9.25
C ASN A 147 -2.53 -2.14 8.52
N GLY A 148 -1.98 -1.28 7.65
CA GLY A 148 -2.75 -0.30 6.89
C GLY A 148 -3.83 -0.88 5.98
N TRP A 149 -3.63 -2.10 5.45
CA TRP A 149 -4.65 -2.77 4.63
C TRP A 149 -5.98 -2.91 5.39
N TRP A 150 -5.93 -3.25 6.68
CA TRP A 150 -7.13 -3.42 7.51
C TRP A 150 -7.86 -2.11 7.72
N ARG A 151 -7.11 -1.03 7.95
CA ARG A 151 -7.69 0.30 8.18
C ARG A 151 -8.35 0.83 6.92
N ASP A 152 -7.66 0.76 5.79
CA ASP A 152 -8.15 1.23 4.49
C ASP A 152 -9.41 0.45 4.08
N GLU A 153 -9.39 -0.88 4.21
CA GLU A 153 -10.54 -1.72 3.86
C GLU A 153 -11.73 -1.50 4.81
N ALA A 154 -11.49 -1.36 6.11
CA ALA A 154 -12.55 -1.10 7.08
C ALA A 154 -13.21 0.28 6.84
N GLN A 155 -12.41 1.33 6.61
CA GLN A 155 -12.92 2.66 6.26
C GLN A 155 -13.74 2.61 4.97
N LYS A 156 -13.21 1.95 3.92
CA LYS A 156 -13.91 1.78 2.64
C LYS A 156 -15.27 1.10 2.85
N LEU A 157 -15.32 0.02 3.63
CA LEU A 157 -16.56 -0.71 3.90
C LEU A 157 -17.56 0.11 4.73
N LEU A 158 -17.11 0.87 5.73
CA LEU A 158 -17.98 1.76 6.51
C LEU A 158 -18.70 2.78 5.61
N ILE A 159 -17.95 3.38 4.67
CA ILE A 159 -18.47 4.35 3.70
C ILE A 159 -19.38 3.67 2.69
N LEU A 160 -18.90 2.64 1.99
CA LEU A 160 -19.64 1.99 0.90
C LEU A 160 -20.93 1.29 1.37
N ARG A 161 -20.96 0.80 2.61
CA ARG A 161 -22.17 0.21 3.20
C ARG A 161 -23.13 1.26 3.78
N ASN A 162 -22.71 2.53 3.84
CA ASN A 162 -23.42 3.59 4.55
C ASN A 162 -23.81 3.15 5.98
N GLU A 163 -22.84 2.62 6.73
CA GLU A 163 -23.07 1.96 8.02
C GLU A 163 -23.44 2.98 9.11
N ALA A 164 -24.71 3.39 9.15
CA ALA A 164 -25.21 4.44 10.04
C ALA A 164 -25.00 4.12 11.54
N LYS A 165 -25.00 2.83 11.91
CA LYS A 165 -24.74 2.41 13.30
C LYS A 165 -23.30 2.68 13.74
N ALA A 166 -22.38 2.89 12.81
CA ALA A 166 -20.99 3.25 13.12
C ALA A 166 -20.83 4.71 13.51
N ILE A 167 -21.74 5.62 13.13
CA ILE A 167 -21.56 7.07 13.32
C ILE A 167 -21.28 7.43 14.79
N PRO A 168 -22.05 6.97 15.79
CA PRO A 168 -21.76 7.29 17.19
C PRO A 168 -20.41 6.75 17.68
N LEU A 169 -19.98 5.60 17.14
CA LEU A 169 -18.71 4.96 17.47
C LEU A 169 -17.55 5.73 16.86
N LEU A 170 -17.68 6.16 15.61
CA LEU A 170 -16.70 6.97 14.89
C LEU A 170 -16.51 8.32 15.57
N LYS A 171 -17.59 9.02 15.94
CA LYS A 171 -17.50 10.30 16.67
C LYS A 171 -16.77 10.14 18.01
N ARG A 172 -17.00 9.02 18.71
CA ARG A 172 -16.26 8.68 19.93
C ARG A 172 -14.81 8.36 19.64
N ALA A 173 -14.53 7.61 18.56
CA ALA A 173 -13.19 7.21 18.18
C ALA A 173 -12.31 8.42 17.88
N VAL A 174 -12.81 9.43 17.14
CA VAL A 174 -12.09 10.68 16.87
C VAL A 174 -11.54 11.32 18.15
N LYS A 175 -12.32 11.32 19.24
CA LYS A 175 -11.95 11.98 20.50
C LYS A 175 -11.11 11.11 21.43
N ASN A 176 -11.42 9.81 21.48
CA ASN A 176 -11.00 8.95 22.60
C ASN A 176 -10.16 7.73 22.18
N ALA A 177 -10.03 7.42 20.89
CA ALA A 177 -9.27 6.24 20.49
C ALA A 177 -7.79 6.40 20.85
N LYS A 178 -7.18 5.34 21.39
CA LYS A 178 -5.76 5.37 21.82
C LYS A 178 -4.81 5.55 20.64
N SER A 179 -5.09 4.86 19.53
CA SER A 179 -4.30 4.89 18.29
C SER A 179 -4.57 6.18 17.51
N GLY A 180 -3.50 6.89 17.11
CA GLY A 180 -3.62 8.03 16.20
C GLY A 180 -4.22 7.64 14.86
N PHE A 181 -3.86 6.47 14.34
CA PHE A 181 -4.48 5.92 13.13
C PHE A 181 -6.00 5.80 13.29
N ALA A 182 -6.49 5.25 14.41
CA ALA A 182 -7.92 5.12 14.65
C ALA A 182 -8.63 6.49 14.66
N ARG A 183 -8.03 7.50 15.30
CA ARG A 183 -8.59 8.86 15.35
C ARG A 183 -8.64 9.49 13.95
N ALA A 184 -7.55 9.42 13.20
CA ALA A 184 -7.44 9.99 11.85
C ALA A 184 -8.40 9.29 10.86
N HIS A 185 -8.38 7.95 10.82
CA HIS A 185 -9.27 7.18 9.95
C HIS A 185 -10.75 7.37 10.34
N ALA A 186 -11.08 7.47 11.63
CA ALA A 186 -12.46 7.73 12.05
C ALA A 186 -12.96 9.09 11.54
N LEU A 187 -12.12 10.13 11.58
CA LEU A 187 -12.47 11.45 11.05
C LEU A 187 -12.66 11.41 9.53
N TRP A 188 -11.74 10.78 8.79
CA TRP A 188 -11.87 10.60 7.34
C TRP A 188 -13.08 9.74 6.95
N THR A 189 -13.46 8.79 7.80
CA THR A 189 -14.65 7.97 7.57
C THR A 189 -15.91 8.81 7.73
N LEU A 190 -16.01 9.64 8.78
CA LEU A 190 -17.14 10.55 8.97
C LEU A 190 -17.23 11.58 7.83
N ASP A 191 -16.09 12.04 7.33
CA ASP A 191 -16.00 12.90 6.14
C ASP A 191 -16.52 12.20 4.88
N GLY A 192 -16.00 11.01 4.57
CA GLY A 192 -16.46 10.20 3.44
C GLY A 192 -17.93 9.78 3.52
N MET A 193 -18.53 9.78 4.72
CA MET A 193 -19.96 9.57 4.94
C MET A 193 -20.79 10.86 4.92
N GLY A 194 -20.16 12.05 4.84
CA GLY A 194 -20.83 13.35 4.83
C GLY A 194 -21.46 13.76 6.17
N VAL A 195 -20.96 13.23 7.30
CA VAL A 195 -21.58 13.41 8.64
C VAL A 195 -20.59 13.89 9.71
N TRP A 196 -19.47 14.46 9.29
CA TRP A 196 -18.56 15.18 10.18
C TRP A 196 -19.17 16.50 10.66
N ASP A 197 -18.60 17.08 11.73
CA ASP A 197 -18.99 18.37 12.26
C ASP A 197 -17.77 19.15 12.77
N GLU A 198 -17.90 20.48 12.87
CA GLU A 198 -16.83 21.39 13.27
C GLU A 198 -16.19 21.01 14.62
N SER A 199 -17.00 20.51 15.56
CA SER A 199 -16.50 20.11 16.89
C SER A 199 -15.51 18.95 16.82
N LEU A 200 -15.67 18.05 15.85
CA LEU A 200 -14.76 16.93 15.62
C LEU A 200 -13.43 17.41 15.03
N VAL A 201 -13.49 18.32 14.07
CA VAL A 201 -12.29 18.93 13.45
C VAL A 201 -11.49 19.72 14.48
N LEU A 202 -12.16 20.59 15.27
CA LEU A 202 -11.52 21.38 16.32
C LEU A 202 -10.89 20.49 17.41
N SER A 203 -11.51 19.35 17.71
CA SER A 203 -10.89 18.36 18.59
C SER A 203 -9.65 17.73 17.97
N ALA A 204 -9.67 17.40 16.68
CA ALA A 204 -8.60 16.68 15.98
C ALA A 204 -7.41 17.58 15.60
N ILE A 205 -7.62 18.89 15.36
CA ILE A 205 -6.52 19.82 15.03
C ILE A 205 -5.59 20.07 16.22
N SER A 206 -6.09 19.86 17.44
CA SER A 206 -5.34 19.95 18.70
C SER A 206 -4.75 18.61 19.14
N ASP A 207 -4.81 17.58 18.29
CA ASP A 207 -4.28 16.26 18.62
C ASP A 207 -2.75 16.27 18.75
N LYS A 208 -2.24 15.39 19.62
CA LYS A 208 -0.79 15.18 19.79
C LYS A 208 -0.15 14.53 18.56
N ASP A 209 -0.92 13.75 17.82
CA ASP A 209 -0.50 13.01 16.64
C ASP A 209 -0.59 13.89 15.39
N MET A 210 0.52 14.02 14.67
CA MET A 210 0.60 14.84 13.47
C MET A 210 -0.37 14.37 12.38
N ASP A 211 -0.55 13.06 12.20
CA ASP A 211 -1.43 12.53 11.14
C ASP A 211 -2.90 12.85 11.41
N VAL A 212 -3.30 12.90 12.70
CA VAL A 212 -4.65 13.33 13.10
C VAL A 212 -4.85 14.82 12.82
N ARG A 213 -3.85 15.66 13.10
CA ARG A 213 -3.91 17.09 12.77
C ARG A 213 -3.98 17.33 11.26
N LEU A 214 -3.19 16.60 10.47
CA LEU A 214 -3.23 16.65 9.01
C LEU A 214 -4.58 16.20 8.46
N ALA A 215 -5.18 15.17 9.07
CA ALA A 215 -6.53 14.73 8.75
C ALA A 215 -7.57 15.82 9.02
N ALA A 216 -7.49 16.46 10.19
CA ALA A 216 -8.40 17.55 10.57
C ALA A 216 -8.34 18.72 9.59
N LEU A 217 -7.13 19.17 9.24
CA LEU A 217 -6.94 20.21 8.24
C LEU A 217 -7.64 19.82 6.95
N ARG A 218 -7.30 18.67 6.35
CA ARG A 218 -7.86 18.24 5.05
C ARG A 218 -9.39 18.13 5.02
N VAL A 219 -10.01 17.70 6.11
CA VAL A 219 -11.48 17.59 6.21
C VAL A 219 -12.15 18.96 6.30
N SER A 220 -11.45 19.97 6.82
CA SER A 220 -11.96 21.34 6.96
C SER A 220 -11.78 22.24 5.74
N TRP A 221 -11.18 21.72 4.66
CA TRP A 221 -10.96 22.46 3.40
C TRP A 221 -12.13 22.33 2.43
#